data_AF-A0A958K092-F1
#
_entry.id   AF-A0A958K092-F1
#
_cell.length_a   1.000
_cell.length_b   1.000
_cell.length_c   1.000
_cell.angle_alpha   90.00
_cell.angle_beta   90.00
_cell.angle_gamma   90.00
#
_symmetry.space_group_name_H-M   'P 1'
#
loop_
_entity.id
_entity.type
_entity.pdbx_description
1 polymer ?
#
loop_
_entity_poly.entity_id
_entity_poly.type
_entity_poly.pdbx_seq_one_letter_code
_entity_poly.pdbx_strand_id
1 'polypeptide(L)'
;MAQTLPSYSNSFHSHSMGDDFLEERIRAEDIILGGLGFGEEATLLSISSTKDGFEGTGKWPDGDEFSFTCDDQEELSELEKWALAILLAQQISNAS
;
A
#
# COMPACT_ATOMS: atom_id res chain seq x y z
N MET A 1 55.91 -9.87 -16.16
CA MET A 1 54.88 -10.35 -15.22
C MET A 1 54.02 -9.16 -14.85
N ALA A 2 52.89 -8.97 -15.54
CA ALA A 2 52.02 -7.80 -15.37
C ALA A 2 50.73 -8.23 -14.66
N GLN A 3 50.38 -7.46 -13.64
CA GLN A 3 49.30 -7.68 -12.69
C GLN A 3 47.93 -7.44 -13.35
N THR A 4 46.96 -8.31 -13.09
CA THR A 4 45.55 -8.05 -13.36
C THR A 4 44.79 -8.19 -12.05
N LEU A 5 44.37 -7.05 -11.51
CA LEU A 5 43.48 -6.95 -10.34
C LEU A 5 42.06 -7.36 -10.77
N PRO A 6 41.27 -8.03 -9.93
CA PRO A 6 39.88 -8.32 -10.24
C PRO A 6 39.07 -7.02 -10.24
N SER A 7 38.43 -6.72 -11.37
CA SER A 7 37.44 -5.67 -11.51
C SER A 7 36.26 -5.98 -10.59
N TYR A 8 36.18 -5.31 -9.44
CA TYR A 8 34.94 -5.25 -8.67
C TYR A 8 33.93 -4.46 -9.51
N SER A 9 33.04 -5.19 -10.18
CA SER A 9 31.78 -4.64 -10.69
C SER A 9 30.96 -4.24 -9.47
N ASN A 10 31.09 -2.98 -9.06
CA ASN A 10 30.12 -2.37 -8.17
C ASN A 10 28.91 -2.02 -9.04
N SER A 11 28.04 -3.00 -9.23
CA SER A 11 26.67 -2.78 -9.68
C SER A 11 25.96 -2.02 -8.57
N PHE A 12 26.15 -0.70 -8.51
CA PHE A 12 25.22 0.19 -7.84
C PHE A 12 23.89 0.00 -8.56
N HIS A 13 23.05 -0.86 -8.00
CA HIS A 13 21.61 -0.82 -8.23
C HIS A 13 21.20 0.60 -7.86
N SER A 14 20.86 1.41 -8.87
CA SER A 14 20.09 2.63 -8.67
C SER A 14 18.82 2.21 -7.93
N HIS A 15 18.80 2.39 -6.60
CA HIS A 15 17.56 2.44 -5.85
C HIS A 15 16.80 3.66 -6.37
N SER A 16 15.93 3.43 -7.34
CA SER A 16 14.93 4.39 -7.75
C SER A 16 14.10 4.71 -6.51
N MET A 17 14.18 5.94 -6.01
CA MET A 17 13.35 6.47 -4.91
C MET A 17 11.83 6.37 -5.15
N GLY A 18 11.39 5.79 -6.28
CA GLY A 18 9.99 5.54 -6.60
C GLY A 18 9.48 4.14 -6.21
N ASP A 19 10.36 3.16 -5.92
CA ASP A 19 9.93 1.81 -5.52
C ASP A 19 9.40 1.78 -4.07
N ASP A 20 10.05 2.49 -3.14
CA ASP A 20 9.64 2.54 -1.72
C ASP A 20 8.17 2.98 -1.55
N PHE A 21 7.73 4.00 -2.29
CA PHE A 21 6.36 4.53 -2.18
C PHE A 21 5.28 3.57 -2.72
N LEU A 22 5.62 2.79 -3.76
CA LEU A 22 4.75 1.75 -4.29
C LEU A 22 4.67 0.57 -3.32
N GLU A 23 5.78 0.21 -2.68
CA GLU A 23 5.81 -0.83 -1.65
C GLU A 23 4.99 -0.43 -0.40
N GLU A 24 5.05 0.83 0.02
CA GLU A 24 4.24 1.33 1.14
C GLU A 24 2.74 1.27 0.86
N ARG A 25 2.31 1.59 -0.36
CA ARG A 25 0.90 1.48 -0.76
C ARG A 25 0.43 0.04 -0.71
N ILE A 26 1.19 -0.87 -1.31
CA ILE A 26 0.82 -2.29 -1.41
C ILE A 26 0.73 -2.88 0.00
N ARG A 27 1.68 -2.56 0.89
CA ARG A 27 1.59 -2.95 2.29
C ARG A 27 0.39 -2.37 3.01
N ALA A 28 0.09 -1.09 2.79
CA ALA A 28 -1.04 -0.46 3.42
C ALA A 28 -2.38 -1.07 2.96
N GLU A 29 -2.49 -1.36 1.67
CA GLU A 29 -3.62 -2.07 1.08
C GLU A 29 -3.79 -3.46 1.71
N ASP A 30 -2.72 -4.25 1.78
CA ASP A 30 -2.73 -5.60 2.37
C ASP A 30 -3.16 -5.59 3.85
N ILE A 31 -2.68 -4.60 4.63
CA ILE A 31 -3.07 -4.45 6.05
C ILE A 31 -4.56 -4.15 6.18
N ILE A 32 -5.10 -3.22 5.40
CA ILE A 32 -6.53 -2.85 5.50
C ILE A 32 -7.41 -3.99 5.00
N LEU A 33 -7.11 -4.55 3.83
CA LEU A 33 -7.90 -5.64 3.26
C LEU A 33 -7.79 -6.92 4.10
N GLY A 34 -6.61 -7.19 4.65
CA GLY A 34 -6.38 -8.27 5.61
C GLY A 34 -7.14 -8.07 6.92
N GLY A 35 -7.13 -6.85 7.49
CA GLY A 35 -7.88 -6.51 8.70
C GLY A 35 -9.39 -6.65 8.54
N LEU A 36 -9.90 -6.32 7.35
CA LEU A 36 -11.32 -6.46 7.00
C LEU A 36 -11.72 -7.90 6.59
N GLY A 37 -10.76 -8.80 6.43
CA GLY A 37 -11.00 -10.19 6.02
C GLY A 37 -11.30 -10.37 4.53
N PHE A 38 -10.99 -9.38 3.69
CA PHE A 38 -11.09 -9.48 2.23
C PHE A 38 -9.93 -10.28 1.61
N GLY A 39 -8.84 -10.53 2.36
CA GLY A 39 -7.73 -11.39 1.92
C GLY A 39 -6.77 -10.70 0.94
N GLU A 40 -5.63 -11.35 0.70
CA GLU A 40 -4.46 -10.82 -0.02
C GLU A 40 -4.71 -10.63 -1.54
N GLU A 41 -5.79 -11.20 -2.07
CA GLU A 41 -6.11 -11.18 -3.51
C GLU A 41 -7.00 -10.00 -3.92
N ALA A 42 -7.60 -9.32 -2.95
CA ALA A 42 -8.40 -8.14 -3.20
C ALA A 42 -7.49 -6.93 -3.47
N THR A 43 -7.93 -6.04 -4.36
CA THR A 43 -7.23 -4.78 -4.66
C THR A 43 -8.07 -3.60 -4.20
N LEU A 44 -7.45 -2.60 -3.57
CA LEU A 44 -8.15 -1.41 -3.12
C LEU A 44 -8.24 -0.39 -4.26
N LEU A 45 -9.47 -0.05 -4.66
CA LEU A 45 -9.73 0.95 -5.70
C LEU A 45 -9.74 2.36 -5.12
N SER A 46 -10.44 2.57 -4.00
CA SER A 46 -10.57 3.86 -3.35
C SER A 46 -10.82 3.69 -1.86
N ILE A 47 -10.37 4.67 -1.07
CA ILE A 47 -10.61 4.70 0.37
C ILE A 47 -10.77 6.16 0.83
N SER A 48 -11.68 6.39 1.74
CA SER A 48 -12.02 7.72 2.24
C SER A 48 -12.25 7.65 3.74
N SER A 49 -11.68 8.59 4.48
CA SER A 49 -11.99 8.74 5.89
C SER A 49 -13.39 9.35 6.05
N THR A 50 -14.16 8.77 6.96
CA THR A 50 -15.45 9.31 7.40
C THR A 50 -15.28 9.99 8.76
N LYS A 51 -16.37 10.51 9.34
CA LYS A 51 -16.33 11.21 10.63
C LYS A 51 -15.92 10.29 11.78
N ASP A 52 -16.33 9.03 11.72
CA ASP A 52 -16.20 8.07 12.81
C ASP A 52 -15.32 6.84 12.40
N GLY A 53 -14.88 6.77 11.14
CA GLY A 53 -14.00 5.70 10.65
C GLY A 53 -13.56 5.90 9.20
N PHE A 54 -13.76 4.88 8.34
CA PHE A 54 -13.40 4.95 6.93
C PHE A 54 -14.29 4.05 6.06
N GLU A 55 -14.45 4.44 4.81
CA GLU A 55 -15.13 3.65 3.79
C GLU A 55 -14.20 3.46 2.60
N GLY A 56 -14.40 2.38 1.85
CA GLY A 56 -13.62 2.14 0.65
C GLY A 56 -14.31 1.20 -0.30
N THR A 57 -13.79 1.17 -1.52
CA THR A 57 -14.17 0.21 -2.55
C THR A 57 -12.94 -0.58 -2.94
N GLY A 58 -13.11 -1.90 -2.99
CA GLY A 58 -12.13 -2.83 -3.49
C GLY A 58 -12.67 -3.62 -4.68
N LYS A 59 -11.79 -4.40 -5.28
CA LYS A 59 -12.08 -5.26 -6.42
C LYS A 59 -11.46 -6.63 -6.21
N TRP A 60 -12.24 -7.66 -6.48
CA TRP A 60 -11.82 -9.05 -6.50
C TRP A 60 -11.07 -9.41 -7.78
N PRO A 61 -10.24 -10.46 -7.77
CA PRO A 61 -9.51 -10.90 -8.96
C PRO A 61 -10.44 -11.35 -10.11
N ASP A 62 -11.66 -11.78 -9.79
CA ASP A 62 -12.66 -12.18 -10.80
C ASP A 62 -13.26 -10.97 -11.56
N GLY A 63 -13.11 -9.77 -11.01
CA GLY A 63 -13.63 -8.54 -11.58
C GLY A 63 -14.73 -7.86 -10.77
N ASP A 64 -15.32 -8.57 -9.81
CA ASP A 64 -16.37 -8.05 -8.92
C ASP A 64 -15.86 -6.94 -8.00
N GLU A 65 -16.66 -5.89 -7.83
CA GLU A 65 -16.36 -4.77 -6.95
C GLU A 65 -17.12 -4.93 -5.64
N PHE A 66 -16.48 -4.56 -4.53
CA PHE A 66 -17.08 -4.59 -3.20
C PHE A 66 -16.84 -3.26 -2.49
N SER A 67 -17.81 -2.84 -1.70
CA SER A 67 -17.69 -1.68 -0.82
C SER A 67 -17.62 -2.14 0.63
N PHE A 68 -16.76 -1.50 1.41
CA PHE A 68 -16.65 -1.73 2.84
C PHE A 68 -16.74 -0.44 3.61
N THR A 69 -17.21 -0.54 4.84
CA THR A 69 -17.35 0.57 5.77
C THR A 69 -16.91 0.09 7.13
N CYS A 70 -16.02 0.83 7.76
CA CYS A 70 -15.57 0.63 9.11
C CYS A 70 -15.98 1.87 9.90
N ASP A 71 -16.97 1.73 10.77
CA ASP A 71 -17.51 2.82 11.59
C ASP A 71 -16.73 3.01 12.90
N ASP A 72 -15.71 2.19 13.16
CA ASP A 72 -14.96 2.19 14.41
C ASP A 72 -13.46 2.42 14.17
N GLN A 73 -13.05 3.69 14.18
CA GLN A 73 -11.64 4.05 14.08
C GLN A 73 -10.82 3.74 15.35
N GLU A 74 -11.49 3.54 16.49
CA GLU A 74 -10.84 3.30 17.77
C GLU A 74 -10.34 1.86 17.88
N GLU A 75 -11.06 0.91 17.29
CA GLU A 75 -10.68 -0.50 17.19
C GLU A 75 -9.56 -0.79 16.18
N LEU A 76 -9.16 0.19 15.36
CA LEU A 76 -8.04 0.02 14.44
C LEU A 76 -6.70 -0.12 15.17
N SER A 77 -5.96 -1.16 14.80
CA SER A 77 -4.58 -1.37 15.23
C SER A 77 -3.67 -0.24 14.75
N GLU A 78 -2.52 -0.06 15.40
CA GLU A 78 -1.52 0.95 14.97
C GLU A 78 -1.08 0.75 13.50
N LEU A 79 -1.02 -0.50 13.04
CA LEU A 79 -0.74 -0.85 11.66
C LEU A 79 -1.84 -0.39 10.69
N GLU A 80 -3.11 -0.58 11.05
CA GLU A 80 -4.25 -0.17 10.23
C GLU A 80 -4.36 1.36 10.17
N LYS A 81 -4.08 2.04 11.28
CA LYS A 81 -4.00 3.50 11.33
C LYS A 81 -2.88 4.04 10.43
N TRP A 82 -1.71 3.41 10.45
CA TRP A 82 -0.62 3.74 9.52
C TRP A 82 -1.03 3.52 8.07
N ALA A 83 -1.59 2.34 7.77
CA ALA A 83 -2.01 1.98 6.42
C ALA A 83 -3.05 2.95 5.86
N LEU A 84 -4.08 3.29 6.65
CA LEU A 84 -5.09 4.28 6.30
C LEU A 84 -4.45 5.64 5.98
N ALA A 85 -3.50 6.10 6.79
CA ALA A 85 -2.81 7.37 6.56
C ALA A 85 -2.02 7.39 5.24
N ILE A 86 -1.32 6.30 4.91
CA ILE A 86 -0.60 6.16 3.64
C ILE A 86 -1.57 6.18 2.46
N LEU A 87 -2.64 5.40 2.52
CA LEU A 87 -3.60 5.30 1.41
C LEU A 87 -4.33 6.62 1.16
N LEU A 88 -4.72 7.33 2.23
CA LEU A 88 -5.32 8.67 2.13
C LEU A 88 -4.33 9.69 1.56
N ALA A 89 -3.06 9.64 1.96
CA ALA A 89 -2.03 10.54 1.43
C ALA A 89 -1.79 10.31 -0.07
N GLN A 90 -1.85 9.07 -0.55
CA GLN A 90 -1.64 8.74 -1.95
C GLN A 90 -2.84 9.09 -2.86
N GLN A 91 -4.08 9.01 -2.37
CA GLN A 91 -5.24 9.48 -3.14
C GLN A 91 -5.13 10.97 -3.52
N ILE A 92 -4.55 11.79 -2.65
CA ILE A 92 -4.37 13.23 -2.90
C ILE A 92 -3.38 13.48 -4.05
N SER A 93 -2.39 12.61 -4.22
CA SER A 93 -1.33 12.79 -5.22
C SER A 93 -1.76 12.45 -6.65
N ASN A 94 -2.82 11.64 -6.82
CA ASN A 94 -3.35 11.26 -8.13
C ASN A 94 -4.47 12.21 -8.64
N ALA A 95 -4.87 13.19 -7.83
CA ALA A 95 -5.92 14.17 -8.14
C ALA A 95 -5.38 15.54 -8.63
N SER A 96 -4.09 15.63 -9.01
CA SER A 96 -3.43 16.86 -9.47
C SER A 96 -3.23 16.92 -10.97
#